data_AF-A0A383CEV8-F1
#
_entry.id   AF-A0A383CEV8-F1
#
_cell.length_a   1.000
_cell.length_b   1.000
_cell.length_c   1.000
_cell.angle_alpha   90.00
_cell.angle_beta   90.00
_cell.angle_gamma   90.00
#
_symmetry.space_group_name_H-M   'P 1'
#
loop_
_entity.id
_entity.type
_entity.pdbx_description
1 polymer ?
#
loop_
_entity_poly.entity_id
_entity_poly.type
_entity_poly.pdbx_seq_one_letter_code
_entity_poly.pdbx_strand_id
1 'polypeptide(L)'
;MRNKLFLALVSCFFVFMFGSAVSPGFPQELDKILIDYDALFKEGLKRRGKLLNLSGKKVGDGGIRRLIASGMLDKVEKMDLRYNEITSAGVELLAKIPPLP
;
A
#
# COMPACT_ATOMS: atom_id res chain seq x y z
N MET A 1 -23.47 -10.63 -47.27
CA MET A 1 -23.09 -11.05 -45.89
C MET A 1 -21.70 -10.50 -45.55
N ARG A 2 -21.56 -9.25 -45.08
CA ARG A 2 -20.27 -8.70 -44.61
C ARG A 2 -20.44 -7.47 -43.69
N ASN A 3 -21.35 -7.52 -42.72
CA ASN A 3 -21.63 -6.35 -41.85
C ASN A 3 -21.63 -6.68 -40.35
N LYS A 4 -21.42 -7.96 -39.97
CA LYS A 4 -21.31 -8.36 -38.55
C LYS A 4 -19.93 -8.05 -37.96
N LEU A 5 -18.88 -8.11 -38.79
CA LEU A 5 -17.50 -7.85 -38.39
C LEU A 5 -17.23 -6.36 -38.11
N PHE A 6 -17.85 -5.46 -38.89
CA PHE A 6 -17.71 -4.02 -38.70
C PHE A 6 -18.41 -3.53 -37.42
N LEU A 7 -19.59 -4.10 -37.12
CA LEU A 7 -20.35 -3.77 -35.91
C LEU A 7 -19.64 -4.28 -34.63
N ALA A 8 -18.96 -5.43 -34.71
CA ALA A 8 -18.15 -5.96 -33.61
C ALA A 8 -16.94 -5.07 -33.28
N LEU A 9 -16.28 -4.51 -34.30
CA LEU A 9 -15.12 -3.64 -34.11
C LEU A 9 -15.51 -2.28 -33.49
N VAL A 10 -16.67 -1.73 -33.86
CA VAL A 10 -17.20 -0.49 -33.24
C VAL A 10 -17.68 -0.75 -31.80
N SER A 11 -18.24 -1.94 -31.52
CA SER A 11 -18.65 -2.34 -30.16
C SER A 11 -17.47 -2.45 -29.18
N CYS A 12 -16.33 -2.97 -29.62
CA CYS A 12 -15.14 -3.06 -28.76
C CYS A 12 -14.51 -1.69 -28.47
N PHE A 13 -14.69 -0.72 -29.36
CA PHE A 13 -14.19 0.64 -29.18
C PHE A 13 -14.98 1.42 -28.11
N PHE A 14 -16.27 1.11 -27.92
CA PHE A 14 -17.13 1.79 -26.95
C PHE A 14 -16.96 1.29 -25.51
N VAL A 15 -16.58 0.03 -25.32
CA VAL A 15 -16.24 -0.55 -24.00
C VAL A 15 -15.00 0.14 -23.40
N PHE A 16 -14.10 0.67 -24.24
CA PHE A 16 -12.88 1.34 -23.80
C PHE A 16 -13.09 2.80 -23.35
N MET A 17 -14.22 3.43 -23.73
CA MET A 17 -14.50 4.84 -23.42
C MET A 17 -15.51 5.03 -22.27
N PHE A 18 -16.31 4.01 -21.94
CA PHE A 18 -17.35 4.09 -20.90
C PHE A 18 -17.38 2.89 -19.92
N GLY A 19 -16.39 2.00 -19.96
CA GLY A 19 -16.16 1.03 -18.89
C GLY A 19 -15.40 1.69 -17.73
N SER A 20 -15.90 1.55 -16.50
CA SER A 20 -15.28 2.03 -15.27
C SER A 20 -13.75 1.92 -15.33
N ALA A 21 -13.06 3.05 -15.14
CA ALA A 21 -11.62 3.19 -15.27
C ALA A 21 -10.85 2.24 -14.34
N VAL A 22 -10.65 1.00 -14.80
CA VAL A 22 -9.62 0.07 -14.34
C VAL A 22 -8.97 -0.43 -15.62
N SER A 23 -7.99 0.32 -16.10
CA SER A 23 -7.12 -0.12 -17.19
C SER A 23 -6.29 -1.31 -16.70
N PRO A 24 -6.29 -2.48 -17.37
CA PRO A 24 -5.33 -3.54 -17.12
C PRO A 24 -4.05 -3.16 -17.87
N GLY A 25 -3.28 -2.23 -17.30
CA GLY A 25 -2.25 -1.52 -18.04
C GLY A 25 -1.24 -0.81 -17.17
N PHE A 26 -0.81 -1.46 -16.10
CA PHE A 26 0.56 -1.34 -15.59
C PHE A 26 0.80 -2.63 -14.81
N PRO A 27 1.80 -3.47 -15.16
CA PRO A 27 2.32 -4.40 -14.18
C PRO A 27 2.76 -3.54 -13.00
N GLN A 28 2.05 -3.62 -11.88
CA GLN A 28 2.50 -3.06 -10.60
C GLN A 28 3.73 -3.83 -10.05
N GLU A 29 4.49 -4.49 -10.92
CA GLU A 29 5.50 -5.49 -10.61
C GLU A 29 6.94 -5.01 -10.86
N LEU A 30 7.19 -3.87 -11.49
CA LEU A 30 8.56 -3.57 -11.98
C LEU A 30 9.27 -2.32 -11.43
N ASP A 31 8.79 -1.67 -10.37
CA ASP A 31 9.61 -0.58 -9.76
C ASP A 31 9.38 -0.29 -8.27
N LYS A 32 8.76 -1.20 -7.51
CA LYS A 32 8.95 -1.19 -6.05
C LYS A 32 10.15 -2.06 -5.75
N ILE A 33 11.32 -1.44 -5.63
CA ILE A 33 12.42 -1.97 -4.80
C ILE A 33 11.77 -2.70 -3.63
N LEU A 34 11.97 -4.02 -3.54
CA LEU A 34 11.26 -4.86 -2.58
C LEU A 34 11.72 -4.43 -1.17
N ILE A 35 11.05 -3.44 -0.58
CA ILE A 35 11.39 -2.93 0.75
C ILE A 35 11.13 -4.09 1.70
N ASP A 36 12.20 -4.63 2.29
CA ASP A 36 12.09 -5.59 3.38
C ASP A 36 11.61 -4.86 4.63
N TYR A 37 10.28 -4.80 4.77
CA TYR A 37 9.63 -4.16 5.89
C TYR A 37 9.97 -4.81 7.24
N ASP A 38 10.21 -6.12 7.30
CA ASP A 38 10.54 -6.77 8.57
C ASP A 38 11.93 -6.35 9.06
N ALA A 39 12.90 -6.31 8.16
CA ALA A 39 14.23 -5.78 8.47
C ALA A 39 14.16 -4.30 8.88
N LEU A 40 13.38 -3.51 8.13
CA LEU A 40 13.17 -2.09 8.40
C LEU A 40 12.56 -1.83 9.78
N PHE A 41 11.52 -2.58 10.15
CA PHE A 41 10.87 -2.46 11.45
C PHE A 41 11.83 -2.84 12.58
N LYS A 42 12.56 -3.95 12.42
CA LYS A 42 13.58 -4.38 13.39
C LYS A 42 14.66 -3.32 13.58
N GLU A 43 15.15 -2.70 12.50
CA GLU A 43 16.13 -1.60 12.59
C GLU A 43 15.55 -0.38 13.33
N GLY A 44 14.27 -0.08 13.08
CA GLY A 44 13.53 1.05 13.66
C GLY A 44 13.16 0.87 15.13
N LEU A 45 13.17 -0.35 15.68
CA LEU A 45 12.90 -0.61 17.09
C LEU A 45 14.06 -0.14 17.97
N LYS A 46 13.77 0.81 18.84
CA LYS A 46 14.68 1.41 19.83
C LYS A 46 14.09 1.27 21.24
N ARG A 47 14.89 1.61 22.25
CA ARG A 47 14.46 1.63 23.67
C ARG A 47 13.82 0.31 24.10
N ARG A 48 14.46 -0.82 23.77
CA ARG A 48 13.98 -2.19 24.05
C ARG A 48 12.60 -2.50 23.43
N GLY A 49 12.31 -1.92 22.26
CA GLY A 49 11.06 -2.13 21.52
C GLY A 49 9.95 -1.13 21.84
N LYS A 50 10.17 -0.21 22.79
CA LYS A 50 9.17 0.81 23.18
C LYS A 50 9.01 1.94 22.17
N LEU A 51 10.01 2.19 21.34
CA LEU A 51 9.99 3.22 20.30
C LEU A 51 10.21 2.56 18.94
N LEU A 52 9.26 2.75 18.02
CA LEU A 52 9.42 2.40 16.62
C LEU A 52 9.64 3.68 15.80
N ASN A 53 10.87 3.91 15.34
CA ASN A 53 11.21 5.05 14.51
C ASN A 53 11.32 4.63 13.03
N LEU A 54 10.35 5.05 12.22
CA LEU A 54 10.30 4.83 10.77
C LEU A 54 10.30 6.15 10.00
N SER A 55 10.72 7.24 10.63
CA SER A 55 10.73 8.56 9.98
C SER A 55 11.60 8.53 8.73
N GLY A 56 11.07 8.99 7.58
CA GLY A 56 11.84 9.08 6.33
C GLY A 56 12.15 7.74 5.66
N LYS A 57 11.44 6.65 6.02
CA LYS A 57 11.76 5.29 5.54
C LYS A 57 10.92 4.84 4.35
N LYS A 58 10.24 5.77 3.65
CA LYS A 58 9.40 5.51 2.47
C LYS A 58 8.31 4.45 2.74
N VAL A 59 7.76 4.45 3.94
CA VAL A 59 6.67 3.54 4.31
C VAL A 59 5.39 4.04 3.65
N GLY A 60 4.81 3.24 2.77
CA GLY A 60 3.48 3.49 2.20
C GLY A 60 2.38 2.66 2.87
N ASP A 61 1.15 2.74 2.34
CA ASP A 61 -0.01 2.00 2.88
C ASP A 61 0.21 0.48 2.96
N GLY A 62 0.95 -0.09 2.01
CA GLY A 62 1.35 -1.51 2.04
C GLY A 62 2.29 -1.84 3.19
N GLY A 63 3.20 -0.92 3.53
CA GLY A 63 4.07 -1.03 4.69
C GLY A 63 3.28 -0.95 6.00
N ILE A 64 2.28 -0.07 6.09
CA ILE A 64 1.37 -0.02 7.25
C ILE A 64 0.59 -1.33 7.40
N ARG A 65 0.04 -1.88 6.31
CA ARG A 65 -0.63 -3.18 6.34
C ARG A 65 0.29 -4.28 6.87
N ARG A 66 1.55 -4.32 6.42
CA ARG A 66 2.56 -5.27 6.89
C ARG A 66 2.93 -5.04 8.36
N LEU A 67 3.08 -3.80 8.78
CA LEU A 67 3.37 -3.45 10.18
C LEU A 67 2.29 -3.99 11.11
N ILE A 68 1.02 -3.76 10.79
CA ILE A 68 -0.11 -4.25 11.57
C ILE A 68 -0.12 -5.78 11.61
N ALA A 69 0.09 -6.44 10.46
CA ALA A 69 0.11 -7.89 10.36
C ALA A 69 1.32 -8.55 11.06
N SER A 70 2.38 -7.80 11.34
CA SER A 70 3.62 -8.34 11.94
C SER A 70 3.51 -8.65 13.43
N GLY A 71 2.50 -8.10 14.13
CA GLY A 71 2.39 -8.22 15.59
C GLY A 71 3.48 -7.51 16.39
N MET A 72 4.35 -6.73 15.74
CA MET A 72 5.48 -6.06 16.41
C MET A 72 5.07 -4.88 17.32
N LEU A 73 3.79 -4.47 17.27
CA LEU A 73 3.30 -3.30 17.99
C LEU A 73 2.96 -3.56 19.46
N ASP A 74 2.93 -4.82 19.91
CA ASP A 74 2.51 -5.22 21.27
C ASP A 74 3.29 -4.55 22.41
N LYS A 75 4.51 -4.08 22.15
CA LYS A 75 5.40 -3.42 23.12
C LYS A 75 5.75 -1.98 22.75
N VAL A 76 5.25 -1.49 21.61
CA VAL A 76 5.59 -0.16 21.10
C VAL A 76 4.69 0.86 21.78
N GLU A 77 5.27 1.75 22.58
CA GLU A 77 4.57 2.84 23.29
C GLU A 77 4.53 4.12 22.43
N LYS A 78 5.49 4.27 21.51
CA LYS A 78 5.61 5.43 20.63
C LYS A 78 6.05 5.03 19.24
N MET A 79 5.38 5.59 18.23
CA MET A 79 5.70 5.38 16.83
C MET A 79 5.94 6.73 16.13
N ASP A 80 7.04 6.84 15.38
CA ASP A 80 7.35 8.00 14.54
C ASP A 80 7.26 7.61 13.07
N LEU A 81 6.25 8.15 12.38
CA LEU A 81 5.95 7.89 10.97
C LEU A 81 6.13 9.12 10.09
N ARG A 82 6.78 10.20 10.58
CA ARG A 82 6.95 11.44 9.80
C ARG A 82 7.72 11.18 8.50
N TYR A 83 7.48 12.01 7.49
CA TYR A 83 8.19 11.96 6.20
C TYR A 83 8.09 10.58 5.51
N ASN A 84 6.88 10.01 5.46
CA ASN A 84 6.59 8.76 4.76
C ASN A 84 5.48 8.98 3.71
N GLU A 85 5.16 7.94 2.95
CA GLU A 85 4.24 7.96 1.81
C GLU A 85 2.86 7.35 2.21
N ILE A 86 2.42 7.63 3.44
CA ILE A 86 1.16 7.11 4.00
C ILE A 86 0.01 8.00 3.52
N THR A 87 -0.99 7.40 2.87
CA THR A 87 -2.19 8.10 2.40
C THR A 87 -3.32 8.02 3.42
N SER A 88 -4.49 8.58 3.11
CA SER A 88 -5.69 8.41 3.93
C SER A 88 -6.05 6.93 4.16
N ALA A 89 -5.82 6.06 3.17
CA ALA A 89 -6.07 4.63 3.31
C ALA A 89 -5.16 3.98 4.36
N GLY A 90 -3.88 4.36 4.41
CA GLY A 90 -2.96 3.91 5.45
C GLY A 90 -3.33 4.44 6.85
N VAL A 91 -3.79 5.68 6.93
CA VAL A 91 -4.29 6.26 8.19
C VAL A 91 -5.54 5.54 8.70
N GLU A 92 -6.48 5.18 7.83
CA GLU A 92 -7.65 4.37 8.20
C GLU A 92 -7.28 2.97 8.72
N LEU A 93 -6.19 2.37 8.21
CA LEU A 93 -5.67 1.12 8.76
C LEU A 93 -5.10 1.34 10.17
N LEU A 94 -4.31 2.40 10.37
CA LEU A 94 -3.79 2.75 11.70
C LEU A 94 -4.91 3.05 12.70
N ALA A 95 -5.99 3.70 12.29
CA ALA A 95 -7.11 4.00 13.19
C ALA A 95 -7.83 2.75 13.73
N LYS A 96 -7.63 1.58 13.10
CA LYS A 96 -8.24 0.31 13.50
C LYS A 96 -7.38 -0.50 14.47
N ILE A 97 -6.14 -0.09 14.74
CA ILE A 97 -5.29 -0.81 15.68
C ILE A 97 -5.69 -0.46 17.13
N PRO A 98 -5.50 -1.38 18.09
CA PRO A 98 -5.66 -1.06 19.50
C PRO A 98 -4.73 0.10 19.91
N PRO A 99 -5.11 0.93 20.90
CA PRO A 99 -4.21 1.92 21.46
C PRO A 99 -2.87 1.29 21.84
N LEU A 100 -1.78 2.01 21.56
CA LEU A 100 -0.46 1.60 22.01
C LEU A 100 -0.40 1.60 23.55
N PRO A 101 0.35 0.67 24.18
CA PRO A 101 0.52 0.61 25.63
C PRO A 101 1.06 1.88 26.28
#